data_AF-A0A7L3B7T6-F1
#
_entry.id   AF-A0A7L3B7T6-F1
#
_cell.length_a   1.000
_cell.length_b   1.000
_cell.length_c   1.000
_cell.angle_alpha   90.00
_cell.angle_beta   90.00
_cell.angle_gamma   90.00
#
_symmetry.space_group_name_H-M   'P 1'
#
loop_
_entity.id
_entity.type
_entity.pdbx_description
1 polymer ?
#
loop_
_entity_poly.entity_id
_entity_poly.type
_entity_poly.pdbx_seq_one_letter_code
_entity_poly.pdbx_strand_id
1 'polypeptide(L)'
;MKYLLLCAVILLPESLAFPTQLKPESWSNTDFENVKAYLDKFFPLVTKTQSLTLEERIKEMQRFFHLTVTGKLNAETEETMKKPRCGVPDIAGYATFPGNPRWRRTHLTYKIVNYTPDLSQKKVDDAIRRAFKVWSDVTPLQFQRVYDRHADIVIGFGRRGENTCY
;
A
#
# COMPACT_ATOMS: atom_id res chain seq x y z
N MET A 1 -49.09 43.41 -47.74
CA MET A 1 -48.95 41.95 -47.54
C MET A 1 -47.50 41.72 -47.09
N LYS A 2 -47.15 41.90 -45.82
CA LYS A 2 -47.09 40.86 -44.75
C LYS A 2 -46.53 39.53 -45.25
N TYR A 3 -45.22 39.31 -45.10
CA TYR A 3 -44.68 38.02 -44.62
C TYR A 3 -43.43 38.29 -43.76
N LEU A 4 -43.52 37.79 -42.52
CA LEU A 4 -42.59 37.93 -41.41
C LEU A 4 -41.61 36.74 -41.37
N LEU A 5 -40.39 37.03 -40.89
CA LEU A 5 -39.56 36.27 -39.95
C LEU A 5 -39.34 34.75 -40.14
N LEU A 6 -38.07 34.33 -40.19
CA LEU A 6 -37.38 33.71 -39.04
C LEU A 6 -35.92 33.37 -39.39
N CYS A 7 -34.99 34.26 -39.01
CA CYS A 7 -33.59 33.92 -38.80
C CYS A 7 -33.44 33.45 -37.34
N ALA A 8 -33.38 32.14 -37.11
CA ALA A 8 -33.02 31.60 -35.80
C ALA A 8 -31.50 31.37 -35.76
N VAL A 9 -30.76 32.39 -35.34
CA VAL A 9 -29.34 32.25 -34.94
C VAL A 9 -29.36 31.58 -33.57
N ILE A 10 -28.98 30.30 -33.52
CA ILE A 10 -28.78 29.58 -32.27
C ILE A 10 -27.44 30.06 -31.68
N LEU A 11 -27.49 31.10 -30.85
CA LEU A 11 -26.43 31.41 -29.89
C LEU A 11 -26.57 30.42 -28.72
N LEU A 12 -25.93 29.27 -28.82
CA LEU A 12 -25.62 28.49 -27.62
C LEU A 12 -24.55 29.29 -26.85
N PRO A 13 -24.81 29.72 -25.61
CA PRO A 13 -23.73 30.21 -24.79
C PRO A 13 -22.78 29.02 -24.58
N GLU A 14 -21.55 29.14 -25.08
CA GLU A 14 -20.44 28.34 -24.57
C GLU A 14 -20.40 28.59 -23.07
N SER A 15 -20.98 27.67 -22.31
CA SER A 15 -20.77 27.64 -20.88
C SER A 15 -19.28 27.40 -20.68
N LEU A 16 -18.54 28.46 -20.40
CA LEU A 16 -17.28 28.35 -19.69
C LEU A 16 -17.65 27.74 -18.33
N ALA A 17 -17.69 26.41 -18.29
CA ALA A 17 -17.57 25.68 -17.05
C ALA A 17 -16.17 26.03 -16.54
N PHE A 18 -16.07 27.13 -15.80
CA PHE A 18 -14.88 27.45 -15.05
C PHE A 18 -14.56 26.21 -14.22
N PRO A 19 -13.35 25.64 -14.33
CA PRO A 19 -12.96 24.59 -13.43
C PRO A 19 -13.13 25.15 -12.03
N THR A 20 -14.05 24.57 -11.26
CA THR A 20 -14.25 24.93 -9.86
C THR A 20 -12.88 24.80 -9.21
N GLN A 21 -12.28 25.93 -8.84
CA GLN A 21 -11.07 25.93 -8.02
C GLN A 21 -11.48 25.22 -6.72
N LEU A 22 -11.14 23.93 -6.64
CA LEU A 22 -11.13 23.19 -5.39
C LEU A 22 -10.18 23.97 -4.49
N LYS A 23 -10.77 24.79 -3.62
CA LYS A 23 -10.08 25.51 -2.56
C LYS A 23 -9.17 24.50 -1.88
N PRO A 24 -7.85 24.75 -1.75
CA PRO A 24 -6.98 23.84 -1.04
C PRO A 24 -7.54 23.73 0.38
N GLU A 25 -8.01 22.54 0.73
CA GLU A 25 -8.51 22.26 2.06
C GLU A 25 -7.35 22.54 3.03
N SER A 26 -7.54 23.47 3.96
CA SER A 26 -6.52 23.78 4.96
C SER A 26 -6.38 22.54 5.85
N TRP A 27 -5.21 21.90 5.82
CA TRP A 27 -4.95 20.67 6.56
C TRP A 27 -5.20 20.85 8.05
N SER A 28 -5.88 19.89 8.68
CA SER A 28 -6.01 19.84 10.12
C SER A 28 -4.74 19.25 10.75
N ASN A 29 -4.43 19.63 11.99
CA ASN A 29 -3.29 19.04 12.73
C ASN A 29 -3.36 17.49 12.77
N THR A 30 -4.57 16.92 12.79
CA THR A 30 -4.79 15.47 12.75
C THR A 30 -4.33 14.84 11.43
N ASP A 31 -4.55 15.52 10.30
CA ASP A 31 -4.13 15.02 8.98
C ASP A 31 -2.62 14.96 8.88
N PHE A 32 -1.93 16.00 9.39
CA PHE A 32 -0.48 16.03 9.47
C PHE A 32 0.08 14.86 10.29
N GLU A 33 -0.48 14.60 11.47
CA GLU A 33 -0.02 13.50 12.32
C GLU A 33 -0.27 12.12 11.69
N ASN A 34 -1.42 11.94 11.03
CA ASN A 34 -1.74 10.70 10.32
C ASN A 34 -0.78 10.45 9.15
N VAL A 35 -0.49 11.48 8.35
CA VAL A 35 0.47 11.40 7.25
C VAL A 35 1.87 11.11 7.78
N LYS A 36 2.29 11.80 8.84
CA LYS A 36 3.58 11.57 9.46
C LYS A 36 3.71 10.14 9.98
N ALA A 37 2.70 9.63 10.70
CA ALA A 37 2.68 8.26 11.20
C ALA A 37 2.70 7.22 10.06
N TYR A 38 1.98 7.48 8.97
CA TYR A 38 2.01 6.65 7.78
C TYR A 38 3.41 6.61 7.15
N LEU A 39 4.02 7.78 6.93
CA LEU A 39 5.35 7.88 6.33
C LEU A 39 6.40 7.27 7.25
N ASP A 40 6.31 7.47 8.57
CA ASP A 40 7.25 6.87 9.53
C ASP A 40 7.19 5.33 9.50
N LYS A 41 6.01 4.77 9.26
CA LYS A 41 5.80 3.33 9.18
C LYS A 41 6.27 2.71 7.87
N PHE A 42 5.88 3.31 6.73
CA PHE A 42 6.08 2.70 5.41
C PHE A 42 7.27 3.27 4.64
N PHE A 43 7.64 4.53 4.92
CA PHE A 43 8.76 5.25 4.34
C PHE A 43 9.75 5.72 5.43
N PRO A 44 10.32 4.77 6.21
CA PRO A 44 11.22 5.12 7.29
C PRO A 44 12.53 5.71 6.74
N LEU A 45 13.08 6.67 7.47
CA LEU A 45 14.39 7.24 7.16
C LEU A 45 15.47 6.20 7.50
N VAL A 46 16.12 5.64 6.48
CA VAL A 46 17.10 4.55 6.64
C VAL A 46 18.42 5.05 7.24
N THR A 47 18.75 6.33 7.09
CA THR A 47 19.95 6.94 7.67
C THR A 47 19.60 8.01 8.69
N LYS A 48 20.24 7.96 9.88
CA LYS A 48 20.01 8.92 10.97
C LYS A 48 20.44 10.35 10.64
N THR A 49 21.19 10.56 9.56
CA THR A 49 21.72 11.86 9.12
C THR A 49 20.81 12.60 8.14
N GLN A 50 19.84 11.92 7.52
CA GLN A 50 18.87 12.57 6.62
C GLN A 50 17.67 13.09 7.41
N SER A 51 17.59 14.42 7.56
CA SER A 51 16.36 15.09 7.97
C SER A 51 15.62 15.53 6.70
N LEU A 52 14.68 14.72 6.23
CA LEU A 52 13.81 15.10 5.11
C LEU A 52 12.61 15.89 5.62
N THR A 53 12.25 16.95 4.89
CA THR A 53 11.00 17.69 5.10
C THR A 53 9.80 16.79 4.80
N LEU A 54 8.63 17.13 5.36
CA LEU A 54 7.40 16.39 5.08
C LEU A 54 7.07 16.36 3.58
N GLU A 55 7.31 17.47 2.89
CA GLU A 55 7.12 17.58 1.44
C GLU A 55 7.99 16.59 0.67
N GLU A 56 9.28 16.47 1.01
CA GLU A 56 10.19 15.53 0.36
C GLU A 56 9.77 14.07 0.57
N ARG A 57 9.31 13.74 1.78
CA ARG A 57 8.81 12.40 2.10
C ARG A 57 7.51 12.08 1.35
N ILE A 58 6.63 13.07 1.18
CA ILE A 58 5.44 12.93 0.34
C ILE A 58 5.85 12.72 -1.14
N LYS A 59 6.85 13.46 -1.65
CA LYS A 59 7.35 13.25 -3.02
C LYS A 59 7.92 11.85 -3.21
N GLU A 60 8.63 11.29 -2.23
CA GLU A 60 9.15 9.92 -2.28
C GLU A 60 8.01 8.90 -2.35
N MET A 61 7.02 9.01 -1.47
CA MET A 61 5.82 8.17 -1.50
C MET A 61 5.11 8.26 -2.85
N GLN A 62 4.88 9.48 -3.36
CA GLN A 62 4.22 9.69 -4.65
C GLN A 62 4.97 9.01 -5.80
N ARG A 63 6.32 9.09 -5.81
CA ARG A 63 7.13 8.38 -6.81
C ARG A 63 6.98 6.86 -6.70
N PHE A 64 6.97 6.32 -5.49
CA PHE A 64 6.82 4.88 -5.26
C PHE A 64 5.48 4.35 -5.77
N PHE A 65 4.39 5.10 -5.55
CA PHE A 65 3.05 4.75 -6.03
C PHE A 65 2.77 5.20 -7.47
N HIS A 66 3.76 5.78 -8.16
CA HIS A 66 3.61 6.33 -9.51
C HIS A 66 2.51 7.40 -9.64
N LEU A 67 2.31 8.19 -8.60
CA LEU A 67 1.40 9.34 -8.58
C LEU A 67 2.05 10.59 -9.18
N THR A 68 1.25 11.63 -9.41
CA THR A 68 1.79 12.95 -9.75
C THR A 68 2.59 13.51 -8.59
N VAL A 69 3.89 13.75 -8.80
CA VAL A 69 4.82 14.20 -7.76
C VAL A 69 4.64 15.68 -7.48
N THR A 70 3.79 15.99 -6.50
CA THR A 70 3.48 17.37 -6.08
C THR A 70 4.13 17.75 -4.74
N GLY A 71 4.48 16.76 -3.92
CA GLY A 71 4.90 16.96 -2.52
C GLY A 71 3.79 17.39 -1.57
N LYS A 72 2.55 17.45 -2.05
CA LYS A 72 1.38 17.85 -1.28
C LYS A 72 0.50 16.65 -1.00
N LEU A 73 -0.14 16.64 0.16
CA LEU A 73 -1.28 15.77 0.44
C LEU A 73 -2.49 16.28 -0.36
N ASN A 74 -2.54 15.91 -1.64
CA ASN A 74 -3.70 16.12 -2.51
C ASN A 74 -4.67 14.93 -2.39
N ALA A 75 -5.86 15.05 -2.97
CA ALA A 75 -6.90 14.03 -2.89
C ALA A 75 -6.42 12.64 -3.37
N GLU A 76 -5.63 12.59 -4.46
CA GLU A 76 -5.04 11.34 -4.99
C GLU A 76 -4.08 10.68 -3.98
N THR A 77 -3.21 11.48 -3.35
CA THR A 77 -2.25 11.01 -2.35
C THR A 77 -2.97 10.51 -1.11
N GLU A 78 -3.97 11.24 -0.63
CA GLU A 78 -4.75 10.89 0.54
C GLU A 78 -5.57 9.62 0.33
N GLU A 79 -6.25 9.49 -0.81
CA GLU A 79 -6.98 8.28 -1.18
C GLU A 79 -6.03 7.08 -1.23
N THR A 80 -4.83 7.26 -1.76
CA THR A 80 -3.80 6.21 -1.82
C THR A 80 -3.29 5.82 -0.43
N MET A 81 -3.09 6.77 0.48
CA MET A 81 -2.67 6.50 1.86
C MET A 81 -3.76 5.76 2.66
N LYS A 82 -5.04 6.03 2.39
CA LYS A 82 -6.19 5.40 3.08
C LYS A 82 -6.44 3.95 2.67
N LYS A 83 -5.92 3.49 1.52
CA LYS A 83 -6.11 2.11 1.05
C LYS A 83 -5.40 1.09 1.96
N PRO A 84 -6.09 0.01 2.40
CA PRO A 84 -5.47 -1.09 3.13
C PRO A 84 -4.27 -1.68 2.36
N ARG A 85 -3.22 -2.07 3.07
CA ARG A 85 -1.94 -2.49 2.49
C ARG A 85 -1.17 -3.44 3.39
N CYS A 86 -0.08 -3.99 2.86
CA CYS A 86 0.90 -4.78 3.61
C CYS A 86 1.48 -3.95 4.78
N GLY A 87 1.86 -4.63 5.87
CA GLY A 87 2.49 -3.99 7.04
C GLY A 87 4.00 -3.78 6.92
N VAL A 88 4.65 -4.35 5.90
CA VAL A 88 6.11 -4.25 5.67
C VAL A 88 6.44 -2.89 5.04
N PRO A 89 7.51 -2.19 5.47
CA PRO A 89 7.93 -0.93 4.87
C PRO A 89 8.31 -1.04 3.39
N ASP A 90 8.04 0.03 2.63
CA ASP A 90 8.15 0.07 1.16
C ASP A 90 9.59 0.31 0.68
N ILE A 91 10.37 1.18 1.36
CA ILE A 91 11.71 1.63 0.93
C ILE A 91 12.87 1.09 1.76
N ALA A 92 12.58 0.33 2.83
CA ALA A 92 13.61 -0.03 3.81
C ALA A 92 14.55 -1.16 3.34
N GLY A 93 14.52 -1.58 2.07
CA GLY A 93 15.51 -2.51 1.50
C GLY A 93 15.71 -3.80 2.31
N TYR A 94 14.62 -4.41 2.77
CA TYR A 94 14.64 -5.52 3.73
C TYR A 94 15.27 -5.16 5.08
N ALA A 95 15.07 -3.96 5.65
CA ALA A 95 15.65 -3.55 6.94
C ALA A 95 15.37 -4.51 8.12
N THR A 96 14.45 -5.46 7.97
CA THR A 96 14.27 -6.58 8.91
C THR A 96 15.48 -7.53 8.94
N PHE A 97 16.22 -7.68 7.83
CA PHE A 97 17.39 -8.56 7.69
C PHE A 97 18.53 -7.87 6.90
N PRO A 98 19.75 -7.82 7.44
CA PRO A 98 20.86 -7.14 6.77
C PRO A 98 21.23 -7.80 5.42
N GLY A 99 21.58 -6.99 4.42
CA GLY A 99 22.13 -7.43 3.15
C GLY A 99 21.08 -7.77 2.09
N ASN A 100 21.30 -8.87 1.35
CA ASN A 100 20.37 -9.37 0.33
C ASN A 100 19.76 -10.70 0.82
N PRO A 101 18.70 -10.64 1.65
CA PRO A 101 18.14 -11.84 2.27
C PRO A 101 17.55 -12.75 1.21
N ARG A 102 18.17 -13.92 1.04
CA ARG A 102 17.75 -14.96 0.12
C ARG A 102 17.87 -16.31 0.78
N TRP A 103 16.86 -17.15 0.57
CA TRP A 103 16.92 -18.56 0.95
C TRP A 103 18.05 -19.26 0.21
N ARG A 104 19.00 -19.84 0.96
CA ARG A 104 20.12 -20.61 0.41
C ARG A 104 19.70 -22.00 -0.08
N ARG A 105 18.54 -22.49 0.36
CA ARG A 105 17.95 -23.77 -0.01
C ARG A 105 16.65 -23.54 -0.75
N THR A 106 16.28 -24.49 -1.58
CA THR A 106 15.05 -24.43 -2.38
C THR A 106 13.87 -25.15 -1.74
N HIS A 107 14.14 -26.16 -0.91
CA HIS A 107 13.10 -26.86 -0.15
C HIS A 107 12.91 -26.15 1.17
N LEU A 108 11.79 -25.43 1.28
CA LEU A 108 11.41 -24.64 2.45
C LEU A 108 10.24 -25.31 3.15
N THR A 109 10.27 -25.27 4.47
CA THR A 109 9.20 -25.79 5.31
C THR A 109 8.39 -24.67 5.91
N TYR A 110 7.08 -24.88 6.07
CA TYR A 110 6.22 -23.92 6.75
C TYR A 110 5.29 -24.58 7.75
N LYS A 111 4.89 -23.83 8.79
CA LYS A 111 3.87 -24.24 9.75
C LYS A 111 2.91 -23.11 10.07
N ILE A 112 1.68 -23.48 10.41
CA ILE A 112 0.62 -22.56 10.83
C ILE A 112 0.42 -22.75 12.33
N VAL A 113 0.71 -21.73 13.13
CA VAL A 113 0.69 -21.84 14.60
C VAL A 113 -0.69 -21.61 15.21
N ASN A 114 -1.52 -20.81 14.53
CA ASN A 114 -2.91 -20.56 14.88
C ASN A 114 -3.69 -20.17 13.63
N TYR A 115 -5.01 -20.08 13.76
CA TYR A 115 -5.93 -19.78 12.65
C TYR A 115 -6.79 -18.57 12.98
N THR A 116 -7.21 -17.84 11.94
CA THR A 116 -8.27 -16.83 12.09
C THR A 116 -9.61 -17.50 12.46
N PRO A 117 -10.43 -16.89 13.33
CA PRO A 117 -11.79 -17.34 13.58
C PRO A 117 -12.73 -17.13 12.39
N ASP A 118 -12.36 -16.29 11.42
CA ASP A 118 -13.23 -15.91 10.30
C ASP A 118 -13.36 -17.01 9.22
N LEU A 119 -12.44 -17.99 9.23
CA LEU A 119 -12.37 -19.04 8.22
C LEU A 119 -12.12 -20.40 8.86
N SER A 120 -12.72 -21.46 8.29
CA SER A 120 -12.38 -22.83 8.65
C SER A 120 -10.90 -23.12 8.37
N GLN A 121 -10.24 -23.94 9.21
CA GLN A 121 -8.83 -24.30 9.03
C GLN A 121 -8.51 -24.81 7.62
N LYS A 122 -9.39 -25.65 7.05
CA LYS A 122 -9.24 -26.16 5.66
C LYS A 122 -9.12 -25.04 4.62
N LYS A 123 -9.90 -23.95 4.75
CA LYS A 123 -9.85 -22.80 3.84
C LYS A 123 -8.54 -22.02 4.01
N VAL A 124 -8.06 -21.86 5.25
CA VAL A 124 -6.78 -21.21 5.54
C VAL A 124 -5.61 -22.03 4.98
N ASP A 125 -5.60 -23.34 5.24
CA ASP A 125 -4.60 -24.27 4.73
C ASP A 125 -4.50 -24.22 3.21
N ASP A 126 -5.65 -24.27 2.55
CA ASP A 126 -5.76 -24.25 1.10
C ASP A 126 -5.35 -22.88 0.51
N ALA A 127 -5.70 -21.78 1.17
CA ALA A 127 -5.26 -20.44 0.79
C ALA A 127 -3.74 -20.29 0.88
N ILE A 128 -3.13 -20.72 2.00
CA ILE A 128 -1.67 -20.64 2.20
C ILE A 128 -0.95 -21.55 1.20
N ARG A 129 -1.45 -22.77 0.98
CA ARG A 129 -0.88 -23.69 -0.03
C ARG A 129 -0.92 -23.07 -1.43
N ARG A 130 -2.03 -22.44 -1.83
CA ARG A 130 -2.12 -21.74 -3.12
C ARG A 130 -1.19 -20.53 -3.18
N ALA A 131 -1.05 -19.77 -2.10
CA ALA A 131 -0.13 -18.63 -2.06
C ALA A 131 1.32 -19.06 -2.29
N PHE A 132 1.76 -20.16 -1.66
CA PHE A 132 3.09 -20.74 -1.95
C PHE A 132 3.20 -21.27 -3.37
N LYS A 133 2.11 -21.81 -3.94
CA LYS A 133 2.10 -22.30 -5.32
C LYS A 133 2.46 -21.20 -6.33
N VAL A 134 1.98 -19.97 -6.13
CA VAL A 134 2.31 -18.81 -7.00
C VAL A 134 3.82 -18.65 -7.15
N TRP A 135 4.59 -18.84 -6.08
CA TRP A 135 6.05 -18.74 -6.11
C TRP A 135 6.72 -20.00 -6.67
N SER A 136 6.25 -21.19 -6.31
CA SER A 136 6.85 -22.45 -6.81
C SER A 136 6.60 -22.67 -8.30
N ASP A 137 5.55 -22.07 -8.87
CA ASP A 137 5.24 -22.22 -10.30
C ASP A 137 6.26 -21.54 -11.22
N VAL A 138 6.99 -20.54 -10.71
CA VAL A 138 7.94 -19.74 -11.49
C VAL A 138 9.35 -19.71 -10.90
N THR A 139 9.61 -20.52 -9.86
CA THR A 139 10.93 -20.62 -9.23
C THR A 139 11.24 -22.08 -8.86
N PRO A 140 12.50 -22.44 -8.60
CA PRO A 140 12.84 -23.77 -8.07
C PRO A 140 12.40 -24.01 -6.61
N LEU A 141 11.75 -23.04 -5.96
CA LEU A 141 11.34 -23.16 -4.56
C LEU A 141 10.23 -24.21 -4.42
N GLN A 142 10.34 -25.04 -3.38
CA GLN A 142 9.34 -26.01 -2.99
C GLN A 142 8.94 -25.74 -1.54
N PHE A 143 7.64 -25.85 -1.26
CA PHE A 143 7.09 -25.55 0.06
C PHE A 143 6.42 -26.79 0.64
N GLN A 144 6.88 -27.23 1.82
CA GLN A 144 6.34 -28.38 2.52
C GLN A 144 5.77 -27.97 3.88
N ARG A 145 4.52 -28.34 4.13
CA ARG A 145 3.90 -28.13 5.45
C ARG A 145 4.47 -29.13 6.47
N VAL A 146 4.82 -28.63 7.65
CA VAL A 146 5.18 -29.43 8.83
C VAL A 146 4.32 -29.02 10.03
N TYR A 147 4.15 -29.93 10.99
CA TYR A 147 3.27 -29.72 12.15
C TYR A 147 4.06 -29.65 13.46
N ASP A 148 4.86 -30.68 13.76
CA ASP A 148 5.48 -30.84 15.09
C ASP A 148 6.97 -30.47 15.15
N ARG A 149 7.49 -29.81 14.10
CA ARG A 149 8.92 -29.46 13.99
C ARG A 149 9.13 -27.97 13.78
N HIS A 150 10.38 -27.53 13.96
CA HIS A 150 10.80 -26.21 13.51
C HIS A 150 10.58 -26.10 11.98
N ALA A 151 10.21 -24.90 11.53
CA ALA A 151 9.91 -24.63 10.13
C ALA A 151 10.60 -23.34 9.70
N ASP A 152 11.00 -23.26 8.43
CA ASP A 152 11.64 -22.07 7.86
C ASP A 152 10.69 -20.86 7.86
N ILE A 153 9.39 -21.10 7.66
CA ILE A 153 8.35 -20.06 7.64
C ILE A 153 7.27 -20.39 8.68
N VAL A 154 7.08 -19.48 9.64
CA VAL A 154 6.06 -19.61 10.68
C VAL A 154 4.95 -18.62 10.42
N ILE A 155 3.72 -19.12 10.21
CA ILE A 155 2.55 -18.31 9.87
C ILE A 155 1.62 -18.27 11.07
N GLY A 156 1.25 -17.07 11.51
CA GLY A 156 0.30 -16.85 12.58
C GLY A 156 -0.62 -15.66 12.29
N PHE A 157 -1.74 -15.62 13.01
CA PHE A 157 -2.73 -14.55 12.97
C PHE A 157 -2.74 -13.85 14.33
N GLY A 158 -2.62 -12.54 14.34
CA GLY A 158 -2.56 -11.77 15.58
C GLY A 158 -3.05 -10.33 15.40
N ARG A 159 -3.24 -9.64 16.51
CA ARG A 159 -3.58 -8.22 16.54
C ARG A 159 -2.37 -7.37 16.89
N ARG A 160 -2.38 -6.11 16.43
CA ARG A 160 -1.34 -5.13 16.76
C ARG A 160 -1.27 -4.96 18.30
N GLY A 161 -0.15 -5.37 18.91
CA GLY A 161 0.08 -5.34 20.36
C GLY A 161 0.30 -6.72 21.00
N GLU A 162 -0.06 -7.79 20.30
CA GLU A 162 0.36 -9.15 20.67
C GLU A 162 1.80 -9.33 20.13
N ASN A 163 2.78 -9.46 21.03
CA ASN A 163 4.24 -9.52 20.78
C ASN A 163 4.69 -10.42 19.61
N THR A 164 4.44 -10.01 18.38
CA THR A 164 4.81 -10.71 17.15
C THR A 164 5.38 -9.69 16.18
N CYS A 165 6.49 -9.08 16.60
CA CYS A 165 7.57 -8.72 15.69
C CYS A 165 8.72 -9.66 16.06
N TYR A 166 8.77 -10.83 15.43
CA TYR A 166 10.01 -11.58 15.35
C TYR A 166 10.79 -11.06 14.15
#